data_AF-A0A2T0AVC4-F1
#
_entry.id   AF-A0A2T0AVC4-F1
#
_cell.length_a   1.000
_cell.length_b   1.000
_cell.length_c   1.000
_cell.angle_alpha   90.00
_cell.angle_beta   90.00
_cell.angle_gamma   90.00
#
_symmetry.space_group_name_H-M   'P 1'
#
loop_
_entity.id
_entity.type
_entity.pdbx_description
1 polymer ?
#
loop_
_entity_poly.entity_id
_entity_poly.type
_entity_poly.pdbx_seq_one_letter_code
_entity_poly.pdbx_strand_id
1 'polypeptide(L)'
;MIKEFREALKRFLVEICEFVQERDISFPQRPSGKYQVEVRDGIPSIQPIGIKPKPDLRALDTLMVGLRAWEKETFGNIMEIITRSERLSQAFLTSATGDLISGNRTMVFPKIRPIIEAYFAETNSFDFQQETFNRICDKVEEELRRLPYCSKILQCPVVGIHVSPNCSDCCLQLESDLQVRSLSLEEIEEFLEYPPFLPSFFTTVVEMKKDMEIFKQQLCFPEKDKKRIECVVIALRLLFGDRIFVPFQIERGQGILGKVLLGEQQSYSLEQRVVPPPRLLHIVDQEKYTELKELYHCISETLLERDRAKIAFSDNRSKQRVELALRKWSEGLDQVSAEWKLIAHWIALEGLFSPSSRQELSFRLALRGAIFMEEKEVYQKLKMSYEMRSRIVHGDYSPDDPQLTEIALTTEEILRRILRKILQQPRNYMPDQLEEKLLETLTK
;
A
#
# COMPACT_ATOMS: atom_id res chain seq x y z
N MET A 1 25.32 16.52 -22.50
CA MET A 1 24.22 15.61 -22.10
C MET A 1 22.87 16.30 -21.85
N ILE A 2 22.64 17.08 -20.78
CA ILE A 2 21.29 17.69 -20.55
C ILE A 2 20.87 18.63 -21.69
N LYS A 3 21.78 19.46 -22.18
CA LYS A 3 21.55 20.32 -23.36
C LYS A 3 21.21 19.51 -24.63
N GLU A 4 21.88 18.38 -24.84
CA GLU A 4 21.59 17.46 -25.96
C GLU A 4 20.19 16.83 -25.80
N PHE A 5 19.84 16.41 -24.58
CA PHE A 5 18.50 15.86 -24.28
C PHE A 5 17.41 16.89 -24.55
N ARG A 6 17.59 18.15 -24.13
CA ARG A 6 16.67 19.26 -24.40
C ARG A 6 16.49 19.48 -25.90
N GLU A 7 17.58 19.51 -26.66
CA GLU A 7 17.50 19.70 -28.11
C GLU A 7 16.82 18.52 -28.82
N ALA A 8 17.10 17.28 -28.39
CA ALA A 8 16.43 16.10 -28.93
C ALA A 8 14.93 16.08 -28.60
N LEU A 9 14.55 16.42 -27.37
CA LEU A 9 13.16 16.53 -26.95
C LEU A 9 12.41 17.65 -27.70
N LYS A 10 13.08 18.78 -27.95
CA LYS A 10 12.53 19.86 -28.77
C LYS A 10 12.18 19.36 -30.17
N ARG A 11 13.14 18.73 -30.85
CA ARG A 11 12.93 18.19 -32.22
C ARG A 11 11.79 17.20 -32.25
N PHE A 12 11.69 16.34 -31.23
CA PHE A 12 10.60 15.38 -31.10
C PHE A 12 9.23 16.06 -30.94
N LEU A 13 9.12 17.09 -30.10
CA LEU A 13 7.87 17.86 -29.95
C LEU A 13 7.48 18.62 -31.21
N VAL A 14 8.46 19.21 -31.92
CA VAL A 14 8.22 19.87 -33.20
C VAL A 14 7.68 18.88 -34.23
N GLU A 15 8.29 17.69 -34.34
CA GLU A 15 7.84 16.64 -35.26
C GLU A 15 6.41 16.17 -34.93
N ILE A 16 6.05 16.06 -33.65
CA ILE A 16 4.66 15.76 -33.25
C ILE A 16 3.72 16.87 -33.71
N CYS A 17 4.08 18.14 -33.48
CA CYS A 17 3.27 19.29 -33.89
C CYS A 17 3.05 19.32 -35.41
N GLU A 18 4.12 19.21 -36.19
CA GLU A 18 4.09 19.22 -37.66
C GLU A 18 3.22 18.08 -38.20
N PHE A 19 3.41 16.86 -37.70
CA PHE A 19 2.64 15.70 -38.16
C PHE A 19 1.13 15.87 -37.94
N VAL A 20 0.76 16.43 -36.79
CA VAL A 20 -0.64 16.63 -36.41
C VAL A 20 -1.27 17.75 -37.24
N GLN A 21 -0.51 18.81 -37.54
CA GLN A 21 -0.91 19.87 -38.46
C GLN A 21 -1.06 19.37 -39.90
N GLU A 22 -0.14 18.54 -40.41
CA GLU A 22 -0.20 17.93 -41.74
C GLU A 22 -1.47 17.09 -41.96
N ARG A 23 -2.04 16.55 -40.88
CA ARG A 23 -3.25 15.71 -40.91
C ARG A 23 -4.53 16.45 -40.52
N ASP A 24 -4.45 17.77 -40.33
CA ASP A 24 -5.56 18.61 -39.90
C ASP A 24 -6.27 18.07 -38.63
N ILE A 25 -5.48 17.55 -37.69
CA ILE A 25 -6.02 16.99 -36.46
C ILE A 25 -6.17 18.12 -35.43
N SER A 26 -7.41 18.42 -35.07
CA SER A 26 -7.74 19.41 -34.04
C SER A 26 -7.19 19.01 -32.66
N PHE A 27 -6.76 20.00 -31.87
CA PHE A 27 -6.32 19.78 -30.49
C PHE A 27 -7.47 19.25 -29.64
N PRO A 28 -7.33 18.06 -29.03
CA PRO A 28 -8.46 17.42 -28.37
C PRO A 28 -8.80 18.18 -27.08
N GLN A 29 -10.05 18.58 -26.96
CA GLN A 29 -10.58 19.29 -25.80
C GLN A 29 -11.69 18.47 -25.16
N ARG A 30 -11.69 18.43 -23.83
CA ARG A 30 -12.79 17.90 -23.03
C ARG A 30 -13.45 19.01 -22.23
N PRO A 31 -14.77 18.94 -22.01
CA PRO A 31 -15.45 19.87 -21.11
C PRO A 31 -14.92 19.65 -19.68
N SER A 32 -14.37 20.69 -19.07
CA SER A 32 -14.07 20.72 -17.64
C SER A 32 -15.07 21.64 -16.96
N GLY A 33 -16.09 21.04 -16.35
CA GLY A 33 -17.01 21.74 -15.46
C GLY A 33 -16.32 22.06 -14.13
N LYS A 34 -16.40 23.30 -13.67
CA LYS A 34 -16.34 23.59 -12.23
C LYS A 34 -17.73 23.31 -11.68
N TYR A 35 -17.81 22.55 -10.60
CA TYR A 35 -19.08 22.27 -9.93
C TYR A 35 -19.06 22.87 -8.53
N GLN A 36 -20.16 23.51 -8.13
CA GLN A 36 -20.44 23.91 -6.76
C GLN A 36 -21.21 22.77 -6.11
N VAL A 37 -20.78 22.36 -4.92
CA VAL A 37 -21.57 21.45 -4.10
C VAL A 37 -22.21 22.29 -3.01
N GLU A 38 -23.53 22.42 -3.03
CA GLU A 38 -24.31 23.01 -1.94
C GLU A 38 -25.05 21.90 -1.22
N VAL A 39 -24.94 21.81 0.11
CA VAL A 39 -25.73 20.86 0.89
C VAL A 39 -26.98 21.58 1.40
N ARG A 40 -28.16 21.14 0.94
CA ARG A 40 -29.46 21.64 1.43
C ARG A 40 -30.23 20.48 2.05
N ASP A 41 -30.65 20.64 3.30
CA ASP A 41 -31.37 19.61 4.07
C ASP A 41 -30.62 18.26 4.15
N GLY A 42 -29.29 18.30 4.20
CA GLY A 42 -28.44 17.10 4.23
C GLY A 42 -28.26 16.41 2.87
N ILE A 43 -28.84 16.94 1.78
CA ILE A 43 -28.70 16.42 0.42
C ILE A 43 -27.70 17.30 -0.36
N PRO A 44 -26.60 16.74 -0.89
CA PRO A 44 -25.68 17.49 -1.74
C PRO A 44 -26.31 17.76 -3.12
N SER A 45 -26.40 19.03 -3.48
CA SER A 45 -26.77 19.53 -4.80
C SER A 45 -25.51 19.96 -5.54
N ILE A 46 -25.28 19.38 -6.73
CA ILE A 46 -24.11 19.69 -7.56
C ILE A 46 -24.56 20.60 -8.70
N GLN A 47 -24.13 21.86 -8.72
CA GLN A 47 -24.43 22.81 -9.79
C GLN A 47 -23.18 23.16 -10.61
N PRO A 48 -23.23 23.13 -11.95
CA PRO A 48 -22.11 23.57 -12.77
C PRO A 48 -21.95 25.10 -12.67
N ILE A 49 -20.79 25.57 -12.17
CA ILE A 49 -20.42 27.00 -12.08
C ILE A 49 -19.89 27.51 -13.44
N GLY A 50 -19.43 26.59 -14.29
CA GLY A 50 -18.99 26.93 -15.64
C GLY A 50 -18.22 25.80 -16.29
N ILE A 51 -18.41 25.63 -17.60
CA ILE A 51 -17.69 24.65 -18.40
C ILE A 51 -16.58 25.42 -19.13
N LYS A 52 -15.32 25.10 -18.85
CA LYS A 52 -14.18 25.55 -19.65
C LYS A 52 -13.63 24.36 -20.43
N PRO A 53 -13.34 24.49 -21.73
CA PRO A 53 -12.60 23.46 -22.43
C PRO A 53 -11.22 23.32 -21.78
N LYS A 54 -10.79 22.08 -21.56
CA LYS A 54 -9.42 21.74 -21.15
C LYS A 54 -8.84 20.74 -22.14
N PRO A 55 -7.50 20.71 -22.29
CA PRO A 55 -6.82 19.63 -23.00
C PRO A 55 -7.32 18.24 -22.56
N ASP A 56 -7.67 17.41 -23.54
CA ASP A 56 -7.93 15.99 -23.32
C ASP A 56 -6.65 15.18 -23.54
N LEU A 57 -5.84 15.10 -22.47
CA LEU A 57 -4.57 14.38 -22.49
C LEU A 57 -4.74 12.86 -22.76
N ARG A 58 -5.93 12.29 -22.54
CA ARG A 58 -6.20 10.89 -22.88
C ARG A 58 -6.35 10.70 -24.38
N ALA A 59 -7.07 11.62 -25.04
CA ALA A 59 -7.14 11.63 -26.49
C ALA A 59 -5.77 11.88 -27.13
N LEU A 60 -4.92 12.69 -26.47
CA LEU A 60 -3.52 12.85 -26.86
C LEU A 60 -2.74 11.53 -26.79
N ASP A 61 -2.99 10.67 -25.80
CA ASP A 61 -2.35 9.35 -25.73
C ASP A 61 -2.73 8.46 -26.91
N THR A 62 -4.03 8.37 -27.19
CA THR A 62 -4.53 7.58 -28.32
C THR A 62 -3.94 8.09 -29.63
N LEU A 63 -3.82 9.41 -29.75
CA LEU A 63 -3.14 10.05 -30.87
C LEU A 63 -1.68 9.62 -30.93
N MET A 64 -0.90 9.79 -29.86
CA MET A 64 0.52 9.42 -29.79
C MET A 64 0.78 7.93 -30.10
N VAL A 65 -0.15 7.05 -29.71
CA VAL A 65 -0.14 5.62 -30.09
C VAL A 65 -0.37 5.45 -31.59
N GLY A 66 -1.38 6.12 -32.15
CA GLY A 66 -1.63 6.15 -33.59
C GLY A 66 -0.49 6.76 -34.41
N LEU A 67 0.26 7.70 -33.82
CA LEU A 67 1.44 8.32 -34.42
C LEU A 67 2.64 7.37 -34.50
N ARG A 68 2.61 6.27 -33.73
CA ARG A 68 3.79 5.42 -33.48
C ARG A 68 5.01 6.27 -33.12
N ALA A 69 4.83 7.25 -32.25
CA ALA A 69 5.84 8.28 -32.01
C ALA A 69 7.20 7.70 -31.53
N TRP A 70 7.19 6.53 -30.89
CA TRP A 70 8.40 5.80 -30.47
C TRP A 70 9.19 5.14 -31.62
N GLU A 71 8.62 5.03 -32.82
CA GLU A 71 9.29 4.54 -34.03
C GLU A 71 10.07 5.66 -34.76
N LYS A 72 9.84 6.93 -34.39
CA LYS A 72 10.52 8.08 -35.00
C LYS A 72 12.01 8.10 -34.65
N GLU A 73 12.83 8.54 -35.60
CA GLU A 73 14.28 8.68 -35.45
C GLU A 73 14.64 9.64 -34.30
N THR A 74 13.88 10.72 -34.16
CA THR A 74 14.02 11.72 -33.08
C THR A 74 13.86 11.11 -31.69
N PHE A 75 12.94 10.16 -31.52
CA PHE A 75 12.81 9.41 -30.26
C PHE A 75 14.01 8.46 -30.03
N GLY A 76 14.54 7.86 -31.10
CA GLY A 76 15.79 7.09 -31.06
C GLY A 76 16.97 7.90 -30.54
N ASN A 77 17.09 9.16 -30.95
CA ASN A 77 18.13 10.08 -30.46
C ASN A 77 17.97 10.39 -28.97
N ILE A 78 16.73 10.59 -28.48
CA ILE A 78 16.47 10.78 -27.06
C ILE A 78 16.92 9.55 -26.26
N MET A 79 16.59 8.36 -26.74
CA MET A 79 17.00 7.09 -26.11
C MET A 79 18.52 6.94 -26.00
N GLU A 80 19.26 7.26 -27.06
CA GLU A 80 20.71 7.18 -27.06
C GLU A 80 21.33 8.14 -26.03
N ILE A 81 20.83 9.38 -25.98
CA ILE A 81 21.28 10.41 -25.03
C ILE A 81 21.00 9.98 -23.59
N ILE A 82 19.80 9.44 -23.32
CA ILE A 82 19.44 8.91 -22.00
C ILE A 82 20.40 7.80 -21.60
N THR A 83 20.63 6.83 -22.49
CA THR A 83 21.47 5.63 -22.23
C THR A 83 22.93 5.99 -21.97
N ARG A 84 23.46 7.01 -22.67
CA ARG A 84 24.84 7.47 -22.49
C ARG A 84 25.07 8.32 -21.24
N SER A 85 24.01 8.88 -20.66
CA SER A 85 24.12 9.73 -19.49
C SER A 85 23.71 8.95 -18.24
N GLU A 86 24.65 8.74 -17.32
CA GLU A 86 24.36 8.08 -16.03
C GLU A 86 23.15 8.70 -15.33
N ARG A 87 23.13 10.03 -15.21
CA ARG A 87 22.03 10.78 -14.57
C ARG A 87 20.69 10.60 -15.26
N LEU A 88 20.64 10.70 -16.60
CA LEU A 88 19.39 10.52 -17.35
C LEU A 88 18.95 9.05 -17.35
N SER A 89 19.89 8.11 -17.43
CA SER A 89 19.61 6.67 -17.29
C SER A 89 19.00 6.36 -15.92
N GLN A 90 19.53 6.93 -14.84
CA GLN A 90 18.95 6.78 -13.50
C GLN A 90 17.53 7.37 -13.38
N ALA A 91 17.22 8.42 -14.15
CA ALA A 91 15.90 9.05 -14.12
C ALA A 91 14.87 8.32 -15.01
N PHE A 92 15.28 7.92 -16.22
CA PHE A 92 14.37 7.45 -17.27
C PHE A 92 14.47 5.93 -17.56
N LEU A 93 15.59 5.29 -17.22
CA LEU A 93 15.83 3.86 -17.45
C LEU A 93 15.87 3.05 -16.16
N THR A 94 15.32 3.56 -15.06
CA THR A 94 15.28 2.83 -13.80
C THR A 94 13.88 2.28 -13.54
N SER A 95 13.81 0.98 -13.22
CA SER A 95 12.58 0.30 -12.82
C SER A 95 12.09 0.82 -11.47
N ALA A 96 10.87 0.43 -11.07
CA ALA A 96 10.38 0.70 -9.73
C ALA A 96 11.29 0.12 -8.62
N THR A 97 12.05 -0.94 -8.91
CA THR A 97 12.97 -1.59 -7.97
C THR A 97 14.33 -0.90 -7.86
N GLY A 98 14.65 0.03 -8.77
CA GLY A 98 15.96 0.69 -8.83
C GLY A 98 16.92 0.05 -9.83
N ASP A 99 16.50 -0.98 -10.54
CA ASP A 99 17.33 -1.67 -11.54
C ASP A 99 17.29 -0.93 -12.88
N LEU A 100 18.41 -0.92 -13.59
CA LEU A 100 18.44 -0.38 -14.96
C LEU A 100 17.64 -1.29 -15.90
N ILE A 101 16.63 -0.73 -16.55
CA ILE A 101 15.84 -1.36 -17.59
C ILE A 101 16.70 -1.36 -18.86
N SER A 102 17.07 -2.56 -19.31
CA SER A 102 17.84 -2.70 -20.55
C SER A 102 16.93 -2.57 -21.79
N GLY A 103 17.27 -1.62 -22.66
CA GLY A 103 17.10 -1.71 -24.11
C GLY A 103 15.71 -1.59 -24.72
N ASN A 104 14.60 -1.56 -23.97
CA ASN A 104 13.27 -1.47 -24.61
C ASN A 104 12.78 -0.01 -24.73
N ARG A 105 12.74 0.50 -25.98
CA ARG A 105 12.22 1.83 -26.33
C ARG A 105 10.79 2.06 -25.79
N THR A 106 9.96 1.02 -25.75
CA THR A 106 8.58 1.13 -25.27
C THR A 106 8.47 1.46 -23.78
N MET A 107 9.53 1.22 -23.00
CA MET A 107 9.55 1.46 -21.55
C MET A 107 9.91 2.92 -21.21
N VAL A 108 10.55 3.64 -22.13
CA VAL A 108 11.03 5.01 -21.89
C VAL A 108 10.01 6.06 -22.33
N PHE A 109 9.23 5.75 -23.37
CA PHE A 109 8.18 6.66 -23.82
C PHE A 109 7.22 7.04 -22.68
N PRO A 110 6.73 6.09 -21.84
CA PRO A 110 5.93 6.42 -20.67
C PRO A 110 6.61 7.33 -19.63
N LYS A 111 7.95 7.41 -19.62
CA LYS A 111 8.73 8.23 -18.69
C LYS A 111 8.97 9.66 -19.20
N ILE A 112 9.03 9.85 -20.52
CA ILE A 112 9.14 11.18 -21.16
C ILE A 112 7.76 11.79 -21.40
N ARG A 113 6.75 10.94 -21.58
CA ARG A 113 5.35 11.31 -21.78
C ARG A 113 4.82 12.40 -20.83
N PRO A 114 5.11 12.41 -19.52
CA PRO A 114 4.67 13.50 -18.63
C PRO A 114 5.17 14.88 -19.06
N ILE A 115 6.39 14.96 -19.63
CA ILE A 115 6.97 16.21 -20.12
C ILE A 115 6.22 16.69 -21.37
N ILE A 116 5.77 15.76 -22.21
CA ILE A 116 4.99 16.04 -23.43
C ILE A 116 3.58 16.49 -23.05
N GLU A 117 2.92 15.77 -22.14
CA GLU A 117 1.60 16.15 -21.62
C GLU A 117 1.65 17.50 -20.92
N ALA A 118 2.71 17.77 -20.14
CA ALA A 118 2.93 19.05 -19.50
C ALA A 118 2.95 20.20 -20.50
N TYR A 119 3.67 19.99 -21.59
CA TYR A 119 3.82 20.96 -22.67
C TYR A 119 2.48 21.24 -23.34
N PHE A 120 1.77 20.22 -23.79
CA PHE A 120 0.49 20.40 -24.47
C PHE A 120 -0.63 20.87 -23.53
N ALA A 121 -0.56 20.55 -22.24
CA ALA A 121 -1.48 21.08 -21.25
C ALA A 121 -1.34 22.61 -21.11
N GLU A 122 -0.12 23.13 -21.19
CA GLU A 122 0.18 24.54 -21.02
C GLU A 122 -0.04 25.34 -22.32
N THR A 123 0.29 24.77 -23.49
CA THR A 123 0.05 25.44 -24.78
C THR A 123 -1.40 25.35 -25.26
N ASN A 124 -2.14 24.32 -24.85
CA ASN A 124 -3.50 24.00 -25.33
C ASN A 124 -3.61 24.06 -26.87
N SER A 125 -2.55 23.69 -27.57
CA SER A 125 -2.42 23.79 -29.03
C SER A 125 -1.30 22.88 -29.55
N PHE A 126 -1.38 22.54 -30.83
CA PHE A 126 -0.31 21.85 -31.57
C PHE A 126 0.67 22.82 -32.23
N ASP A 127 0.73 24.06 -31.77
CA ASP A 127 1.71 25.04 -32.23
C ASP A 127 2.93 25.01 -31.31
N PHE A 128 4.12 24.83 -31.88
CA PHE A 128 5.33 24.78 -31.07
C PHE A 128 5.67 26.17 -30.49
N GLN A 129 5.72 26.29 -29.16
CA GLN A 129 6.02 27.50 -28.41
C GLN A 129 7.32 27.35 -27.64
N GLN A 130 8.36 28.02 -28.12
CA GLN A 130 9.73 27.92 -27.59
C GLN A 130 9.83 28.33 -26.11
N GLU A 131 9.09 29.35 -25.67
CA GLU A 131 9.12 29.84 -24.28
C GLU A 131 8.53 28.82 -23.30
N THR A 132 7.36 28.25 -23.65
CA THR A 132 6.71 27.19 -22.87
C THR A 132 7.58 25.95 -22.77
N PHE A 133 8.17 25.52 -23.90
CA PHE A 133 9.13 24.43 -23.93
C PHE A 133 10.32 24.68 -22.99
N ASN A 134 10.91 25.88 -23.06
CA ASN A 134 12.05 26.26 -22.23
C ASN A 134 11.71 26.18 -20.74
N ARG A 135 10.58 26.76 -20.33
CA ARG A 135 10.11 26.75 -18.93
C ARG A 135 9.92 25.32 -18.41
N ILE A 136 9.37 24.42 -19.22
CA ILE A 136 9.16 23.02 -18.83
C ILE A 136 10.51 22.29 -18.70
N CYS A 137 11.42 22.48 -19.65
CA CYS A 137 12.75 21.88 -19.56
C CYS A 137 13.56 22.41 -18.38
N ASP A 138 13.44 23.68 -18.03
CA ASP A 138 14.14 24.26 -16.88
C ASP A 138 13.63 23.64 -15.57
N LYS A 139 12.31 23.35 -15.46
CA LYS A 139 11.73 22.60 -14.33
C LYS A 139 12.27 21.16 -14.27
N VAL A 140 12.26 20.44 -15.40
CA VAL A 140 12.79 19.07 -15.47
C VAL A 140 14.27 19.04 -15.09
N GLU A 141 15.06 20.01 -15.56
CA GLU A 141 16.48 20.09 -15.23
C GLU A 141 16.71 20.36 -13.75
N GLU A 142 15.92 21.24 -13.14
CA GLU A 142 15.98 21.51 -11.71
C GLU A 142 15.62 20.28 -10.87
N GLU A 143 14.60 19.52 -11.26
CA GLU A 143 14.27 18.23 -10.64
C GLU A 143 15.41 17.21 -10.80
N LEU A 144 15.96 17.09 -12.02
CA LEU A 144 17.12 16.23 -12.26
C LEU A 144 18.30 16.64 -11.38
N ARG A 145 18.55 17.95 -11.20
CA ARG A 145 19.61 18.51 -10.33
C ARG A 145 19.46 18.09 -8.88
N ARG A 146 18.23 18.04 -8.39
CA ARG A 146 17.89 17.67 -7.01
C ARG A 146 17.98 16.17 -6.73
N LEU A 147 17.97 15.31 -7.75
CA LEU A 147 18.11 13.85 -7.56
C LEU A 147 19.44 13.53 -6.83
N PRO A 148 19.42 13.06 -5.57
CA PRO A 148 20.63 12.62 -4.88
C PRO A 148 21.09 11.25 -5.40
N TYR A 149 22.40 10.95 -5.27
CA TYR A 149 22.89 9.57 -5.29
C TYR A 149 22.09 8.78 -4.23
N CYS A 150 21.32 7.80 -4.67
CA CYS A 150 20.23 7.24 -3.87
C CYS A 150 20.72 6.43 -2.67
N SER A 151 20.61 6.97 -1.46
CA SER A 151 20.10 6.20 -0.33
C SER A 151 18.56 6.22 -0.44
N LYS A 152 17.93 5.05 -0.52
CA LYS A 152 16.47 4.96 -0.55
C LYS A 152 15.94 5.43 0.81
N ILE A 153 14.87 6.23 0.85
CA ILE A 153 14.11 6.53 2.07
C ILE A 153 12.64 6.29 1.74
N LEU A 154 12.17 5.05 1.91
CA LEU A 154 10.74 4.78 1.74
C LEU A 154 9.99 5.41 2.92
N GLN A 155 9.02 6.28 2.63
CA GLN A 155 8.10 6.84 3.60
C GLN A 155 6.76 6.09 3.53
N CYS A 156 6.25 5.71 4.69
CA CYS A 156 5.00 4.99 4.82
C CYS A 156 4.03 5.89 5.58
N PRO A 157 3.15 6.65 4.91
CA PRO A 157 2.04 7.26 5.62
C PRO A 157 1.22 6.14 6.27
N VAL A 158 1.07 6.20 7.59
CA VAL A 158 0.26 5.24 8.33
C VAL A 158 -1.04 5.92 8.72
N VAL A 159 -2.14 5.54 8.09
CA VAL A 159 -3.47 6.10 8.38
C VAL A 159 -4.01 5.43 9.64
N GLY A 160 -4.51 6.26 10.55
CA GLY A 160 -4.97 5.83 11.87
C GLY A 160 -3.86 5.81 12.92
N ILE A 161 -2.65 6.31 12.61
CA ILE A 161 -1.57 6.42 13.58
C ILE A 161 -0.92 7.80 13.53
N HIS A 162 -0.71 8.39 14.71
CA HIS A 162 0.04 9.60 14.93
C HIS A 162 1.27 9.27 15.79
N VAL A 163 2.45 9.74 15.37
CA VAL A 163 3.68 9.61 16.16
C VAL A 163 3.84 10.88 16.99
N SER A 164 3.96 10.75 18.31
CA SER A 164 4.06 11.91 19.19
C SER A 164 5.35 12.71 18.92
N PRO A 165 5.30 14.06 18.88
CA PRO A 165 6.48 14.89 18.67
C PRO A 165 7.53 14.78 19.79
N ASN A 166 7.15 14.25 20.96
CA ASN A 166 8.07 13.99 22.07
C ASN A 166 8.88 12.69 21.90
N CYS A 167 8.58 11.90 20.87
CA CYS A 167 9.40 10.74 20.49
C CYS A 167 10.60 11.27 19.69
N SER A 168 11.70 11.62 20.35
CA SER A 168 12.85 12.32 19.75
C SER A 168 13.51 11.61 18.55
N ASP A 169 13.12 10.37 18.27
CA ASP A 169 13.43 9.59 17.08
C ASP A 169 12.17 9.36 16.22
N CYS A 170 11.49 10.42 15.77
CA CYS A 170 10.17 10.40 15.08
C CYS A 170 10.10 9.56 13.77
N CYS A 171 11.19 8.89 13.40
CA CYS A 171 11.24 7.86 12.38
C CYS A 171 11.46 6.49 13.03
N LEU A 172 10.56 5.53 12.81
CA LEU A 172 10.88 4.11 12.97
C LEU A 172 11.91 3.75 11.90
N GLN A 173 13.19 3.84 12.26
CA GLN A 173 14.27 3.37 11.42
C GLN A 173 14.32 1.85 11.51
N LEU A 174 13.89 1.18 10.44
CA LEU A 174 13.84 -0.28 10.39
C LEU A 174 15.22 -0.85 10.01
N GLU A 175 15.91 -0.19 9.07
CA GLU A 175 17.29 -0.41 8.64
C GLU A 175 17.88 0.91 8.12
N SER A 176 19.12 0.91 7.60
CA SER A 176 19.82 2.11 7.13
C SER A 176 19.10 2.91 6.04
N ASP A 177 18.12 2.32 5.34
CA ASP A 177 17.45 2.86 4.16
C ASP A 177 15.91 2.88 4.26
N LEU A 178 15.33 2.60 5.44
CA LEU A 178 13.88 2.56 5.61
C LEU A 178 13.42 3.25 6.89
N GLN A 179 12.55 4.26 6.73
CA GLN A 179 12.06 5.08 7.84
C GLN A 179 10.53 5.26 7.76
N VAL A 180 9.81 4.91 8.83
CA VAL A 180 8.36 5.18 8.92
C VAL A 180 8.12 6.38 9.84
N ARG A 181 7.39 7.39 9.37
CA ARG A 181 7.03 8.60 10.13
C ARG A 181 5.57 8.99 9.90
N SER A 182 5.04 9.81 10.81
CA SER A 182 3.78 10.52 10.54
C SER A 182 4.03 11.59 9.47
N LEU A 183 3.08 11.75 8.56
CA LEU A 183 3.00 12.96 7.75
C LEU A 183 2.35 14.07 8.57
N SER A 184 2.78 15.31 8.38
CA SER A 184 2.11 16.50 8.88
C SER A 184 0.80 16.74 8.12
N LEU A 185 -0.09 17.57 8.67
CA LEU A 185 -1.31 17.94 7.95
C LEU A 185 -0.95 18.64 6.65
N GLU A 186 0.07 19.50 6.65
CA GLU A 186 0.57 20.18 5.48
C GLU A 186 1.15 19.22 4.46
N GLU A 187 1.83 18.14 4.86
CA GLU A 187 2.33 17.11 3.93
C GLU A 187 1.20 16.23 3.38
N ILE A 188 0.14 16.02 4.16
CA ILE A 188 -1.09 15.34 3.70
C ILE A 188 -1.85 16.26 2.75
N GLU A 189 -2.00 17.52 3.09
CA GLU A 189 -2.61 18.54 2.24
C GLU A 189 -1.76 18.72 0.99
N GLU A 190 -0.43 18.80 1.09
CA GLU A 190 0.50 18.79 -0.05
C GLU A 190 0.30 17.54 -0.91
N PHE A 191 0.19 16.37 -0.29
CA PHE A 191 -0.13 15.12 -0.99
C PHE A 191 -1.50 15.14 -1.69
N LEU A 192 -2.48 15.85 -1.13
CA LEU A 192 -3.83 16.00 -1.67
C LEU A 192 -3.97 17.19 -2.65
N GLU A 193 -3.11 18.20 -2.53
CA GLU A 193 -3.12 19.49 -3.22
C GLU A 193 -2.12 19.58 -4.36
N TYR A 194 -1.03 18.79 -4.32
CA TYR A 194 -0.20 18.51 -5.47
C TYR A 194 -0.83 17.36 -6.25
N PRO A 195 -1.66 17.65 -7.27
CA PRO A 195 -1.73 16.68 -8.35
C PRO A 195 -0.28 16.55 -8.83
N PRO A 196 0.32 15.34 -8.87
CA PRO A 196 1.49 15.18 -9.73
C PRO A 196 1.11 15.70 -11.13
N PHE A 197 2.09 16.00 -11.97
CA PHE A 197 1.92 16.57 -13.32
C PHE A 197 1.05 15.72 -14.29
N LEU A 198 0.25 14.77 -13.80
CA LEU A 198 -0.62 13.83 -14.51
C LEU A 198 -1.96 13.64 -13.76
N PRO A 199 -3.09 13.52 -14.46
CA PRO A 199 -4.41 13.82 -13.91
C PRO A 199 -5.07 12.62 -13.22
N SER A 200 -5.68 12.86 -12.06
CA SER A 200 -6.84 12.09 -11.61
C SER A 200 -7.92 13.00 -11.05
N PHE A 201 -9.15 12.52 -11.20
CA PHE A 201 -10.40 13.18 -10.92
C PHE A 201 -10.63 13.26 -9.41
N PHE A 202 -11.29 14.34 -8.96
CA PHE A 202 -11.80 14.44 -7.61
C PHE A 202 -13.26 13.97 -7.55
N THR A 203 -13.53 13.00 -6.68
CA THR A 203 -14.77 12.95 -5.89
C THR A 203 -14.47 12.48 -4.45
N THR A 204 -14.28 13.49 -3.60
CA THR A 204 -14.47 13.60 -2.15
C THR A 204 -14.70 12.31 -1.35
N VAL A 205 -13.67 11.88 -0.60
CA VAL A 205 -13.71 11.05 0.63
C VAL A 205 -14.22 9.60 0.47
N VAL A 206 -15.02 9.29 -0.53
CA VAL A 206 -15.50 7.93 -0.86
C VAL A 206 -14.51 7.20 -1.79
N GLU A 207 -13.70 7.92 -2.57
CA GLU A 207 -12.73 7.34 -3.52
C GLU A 207 -11.35 6.98 -2.94
N MET A 208 -10.96 7.45 -1.73
CA MET A 208 -9.69 7.01 -1.10
C MET A 208 -9.61 5.48 -0.97
N LYS A 209 -10.74 4.79 -0.79
CA LYS A 209 -10.79 3.32 -0.76
C LYS A 209 -10.45 2.67 -2.11
N LYS A 210 -10.94 3.24 -3.21
CA LYS A 210 -10.76 2.70 -4.55
C LYS A 210 -9.35 3.00 -5.05
N ASP A 211 -8.87 4.21 -4.79
CA ASP A 211 -7.53 4.64 -5.15
C ASP A 211 -6.48 3.92 -4.31
N MET A 212 -6.68 3.70 -3.00
CA MET A 212 -5.74 2.93 -2.19
C MET A 212 -5.63 1.45 -2.60
N GLU A 213 -6.70 0.80 -3.06
CA GLU A 213 -6.65 -0.58 -3.56
C GLU A 213 -5.97 -0.66 -4.95
N ILE A 214 -6.25 0.31 -5.84
CA ILE A 214 -5.52 0.46 -7.10
C ILE A 214 -4.04 0.73 -6.83
N PHE A 215 -3.74 1.54 -5.81
CA PHE A 215 -2.39 1.91 -5.38
C PHE A 215 -1.65 0.73 -4.72
N LYS A 216 -2.33 -0.12 -3.94
CA LYS A 216 -1.81 -1.40 -3.42
C LYS A 216 -1.42 -2.38 -4.53
N GLN A 217 -2.18 -2.41 -5.63
CA GLN A 217 -1.94 -3.33 -6.75
C GLN A 217 -0.82 -2.87 -7.69
N GLN A 218 -0.43 -1.60 -7.60
CA GLN A 218 0.41 -0.94 -8.61
C GLN A 218 1.81 -0.54 -8.12
N LEU A 219 2.04 -0.52 -6.80
CA LEU A 219 3.38 -0.34 -6.25
C LEU A 219 4.16 -1.67 -6.25
N CYS A 220 4.99 -1.86 -7.28
CA CYS A 220 5.98 -2.93 -7.32
C CYS A 220 7.19 -2.57 -6.45
N PHE A 221 7.09 -2.80 -5.15
CA PHE A 221 8.27 -2.83 -4.27
C PHE A 221 9.14 -4.04 -4.60
N PRO A 222 10.46 -3.98 -4.38
CA PRO A 222 11.23 -5.19 -4.18
C PRO A 222 10.52 -6.08 -3.16
N GLU A 223 10.36 -7.38 -3.46
CA GLU A 223 9.61 -8.32 -2.62
C GLU A 223 10.10 -8.32 -1.15
N LYS A 224 11.39 -8.04 -0.93
CA LYS A 224 11.99 -7.88 0.40
C LYS A 224 11.36 -6.72 1.18
N ASP A 225 11.16 -5.57 0.55
CA ASP A 225 10.61 -4.37 1.20
C ASP A 225 9.12 -4.51 1.46
N LYS A 226 8.38 -5.16 0.54
CA LYS A 226 6.97 -5.50 0.74
C LYS A 226 6.76 -6.33 2.01
N LYS A 227 7.58 -7.36 2.23
CA LYS A 227 7.47 -8.20 3.42
C LYS A 227 7.90 -7.46 4.69
N ARG A 228 8.89 -6.55 4.63
CA ARG A 228 9.28 -5.71 5.77
C ARG A 228 8.15 -4.79 6.19
N ILE A 229 7.52 -4.12 5.23
CA ILE A 229 6.30 -3.34 5.43
C ILE A 229 5.23 -4.20 6.11
N GLU A 230 4.97 -5.40 5.58
CA GLU A 230 3.97 -6.32 6.13
C GLU A 230 4.25 -6.61 7.62
N CYS A 231 5.53 -6.81 7.99
CA CYS A 231 5.94 -6.99 9.38
C CYS A 231 5.59 -5.79 10.26
N VAL A 232 5.84 -4.56 9.78
CA VAL A 232 5.50 -3.32 10.51
C VAL A 232 3.99 -3.19 10.67
N VAL A 233 3.23 -3.43 9.61
CA VAL A 233 1.76 -3.34 9.64
C VAL A 233 1.21 -4.34 10.65
N ILE A 234 1.68 -5.59 10.63
CA ILE A 234 1.27 -6.61 11.60
C ILE A 234 1.67 -6.20 13.03
N ALA A 235 2.88 -5.67 13.23
CA ALA A 235 3.34 -5.22 14.55
C ALA A 235 2.45 -4.10 15.12
N LEU A 236 2.18 -3.08 14.31
CA LEU A 236 1.28 -1.98 14.68
C LEU A 236 -0.13 -2.50 14.95
N ARG A 237 -0.66 -3.39 14.10
CA ARG A 237 -1.99 -3.99 14.30
C ARG A 237 -2.02 -4.74 15.63
N LEU A 238 -1.01 -5.55 15.95
CA LEU A 238 -0.95 -6.30 17.20
C LEU A 238 -0.92 -5.38 18.41
N LEU A 239 -0.15 -4.29 18.33
CA LEU A 239 -0.04 -3.29 19.39
C LEU A 239 -1.40 -2.66 19.69
N PHE A 240 -2.12 -2.21 18.65
CA PHE A 240 -3.34 -1.42 18.81
C PHE A 240 -4.64 -2.23 18.81
N GLY A 241 -4.64 -3.44 18.26
CA GLY A 241 -5.85 -4.25 18.09
C GLY A 241 -6.87 -3.64 17.14
N ASP A 242 -6.41 -2.85 16.17
CA ASP A 242 -7.26 -2.23 15.15
C ASP A 242 -6.62 -2.31 13.77
N ARG A 243 -7.41 -1.97 12.76
CA ARG A 243 -6.96 -1.84 11.38
C ARG A 243 -5.99 -0.69 11.26
N ILE A 244 -4.93 -0.97 10.54
CA ILE A 244 -3.93 0.02 10.18
C ILE A 244 -3.76 -0.05 8.69
N PHE A 245 -3.92 1.10 8.07
CA PHE A 245 -3.74 1.27 6.65
C PHE A 245 -2.41 1.95 6.41
N VAL A 246 -1.69 1.44 5.43
CA VAL A 246 -0.42 2.01 5.02
C VAL A 246 -0.57 2.35 3.54
N PRO A 247 -1.05 3.55 3.18
CA PRO A 247 -0.65 4.15 1.91
C PRO A 247 0.87 4.27 1.89
N PHE A 248 1.49 4.11 0.72
CA PHE A 248 2.94 4.19 0.60
C PHE A 248 3.36 5.44 -0.16
N GLN A 249 4.46 6.04 0.24
CA GLN A 249 5.12 7.08 -0.56
C GLN A 249 6.62 6.79 -0.54
N ILE A 250 7.17 6.28 -1.64
CA ILE A 250 8.64 6.25 -1.72
C ILE A 250 9.08 7.73 -1.78
N GLU A 251 9.96 8.18 -0.89
CA GLU A 251 10.66 9.44 -1.13
C GLU A 251 12.08 9.14 -1.57
N ARG A 252 12.50 9.77 -2.66
CA ARG A 252 13.92 9.99 -2.90
C ARG A 252 14.21 11.39 -2.43
N GLY A 253 15.34 11.59 -1.73
CA GLY A 253 15.66 12.85 -1.06
C GLY A 253 15.21 14.09 -1.84
N GLN A 254 14.31 14.84 -1.21
CA GLN A 254 13.75 16.12 -1.67
C GLN A 254 13.14 16.18 -3.08
N GLY A 255 12.43 15.12 -3.50
CA GLY A 255 11.60 15.15 -4.70
C GLY A 255 10.52 14.07 -4.72
N ILE A 256 9.29 14.50 -4.98
CA ILE A 256 8.07 13.66 -5.06
C ILE A 256 8.23 12.57 -6.13
N LEU A 257 7.83 11.34 -5.80
CA LEU A 257 8.02 10.17 -6.65
C LEU A 257 7.11 10.16 -7.89
N GLY A 258 7.68 9.64 -8.97
CA GLY A 258 7.05 9.49 -10.28
C GLY A 258 5.88 8.51 -10.36
N LYS A 259 5.11 8.73 -11.42
CA LYS A 259 3.88 8.05 -11.85
C LYS A 259 3.97 6.53 -11.80
N VAL A 260 2.97 5.90 -11.19
CA VAL A 260 2.56 4.56 -11.58
C VAL A 260 1.63 4.68 -12.79
N LEU A 261 2.00 4.02 -13.90
CA LEU A 261 1.14 3.96 -15.07
C LEU A 261 -0.12 3.16 -14.72
N LEU A 262 -1.26 3.85 -14.70
CA LEU A 262 -2.56 3.22 -14.90
C LEU A 262 -2.53 2.61 -16.32
N GLY A 263 -2.02 1.38 -16.43
CA GLY A 263 -2.22 0.56 -17.62
C GLY A 263 -3.71 0.43 -17.88
N GLU A 264 -4.05 0.30 -19.17
CA GLU A 264 -5.42 0.20 -19.68
C GLU A 264 -6.33 -0.52 -18.70
N GLN A 265 -7.38 0.18 -18.26
CA GLN A 265 -8.44 -0.37 -17.41
C GLN A 265 -9.03 -1.60 -18.11
N GLN A 266 -8.46 -2.78 -17.84
CA GLN A 266 -9.28 -3.97 -17.79
C GLN A 266 -10.27 -3.70 -16.66
N SER A 267 -11.52 -3.48 -17.05
CA SER A 267 -12.67 -3.43 -16.18
C SER A 267 -12.79 -4.78 -15.48
N TYR A 268 -11.95 -5.01 -14.46
CA TYR A 268 -12.17 -6.07 -13.51
C TYR A 268 -13.41 -5.67 -12.72
N SER A 269 -14.47 -6.47 -12.81
CA SER A 269 -15.54 -6.46 -11.83
C SER A 269 -14.95 -7.00 -10.52
N LEU A 270 -14.14 -6.18 -9.87
CA LEU A 270 -13.87 -6.33 -8.46
C LEU A 270 -15.21 -6.14 -7.79
N GLU A 271 -15.80 -7.23 -7.30
CA GLU A 271 -16.68 -7.15 -6.13
C GLU A 271 -15.90 -6.35 -5.09
N GLN A 272 -16.18 -5.05 -5.02
CA GLN A 272 -15.39 -4.09 -4.27
C GLN A 272 -15.48 -4.49 -2.80
N ARG A 273 -14.44 -5.14 -2.27
CA ARG A 273 -14.28 -5.31 -0.84
C ARG A 273 -13.97 -3.93 -0.27
N VAL A 274 -15.03 -3.21 0.08
CA VAL A 274 -14.97 -1.91 0.75
C VAL A 274 -14.31 -2.12 2.12
N VAL A 275 -12.98 -1.96 2.21
CA VAL A 275 -12.24 -2.15 3.48
C VAL A 275 -12.52 -0.95 4.40
N PRO A 276 -13.25 -1.09 5.52
CA PRO A 276 -13.68 0.06 6.31
C PRO A 276 -12.49 0.70 7.06
N PRO A 277 -12.50 2.03 7.27
CA PRO A 277 -11.38 2.77 7.87
C PRO A 277 -11.04 2.27 9.30
N PRO A 278 -9.88 2.67 9.86
CA PRO A 278 -9.57 2.43 11.28
C PRO A 278 -10.69 2.99 12.15
N ARG A 279 -10.95 2.35 13.29
CA ARG A 279 -11.97 2.82 14.22
C ARG A 279 -11.47 4.03 15.00
N LEU A 280 -10.17 4.05 15.30
CA LEU A 280 -9.55 5.07 16.13
C LEU A 280 -8.25 5.58 15.50
N LEU A 281 -7.92 6.84 15.82
CA LEU A 281 -6.58 7.38 15.64
C LEU A 281 -5.74 6.98 16.86
N HIS A 282 -4.67 6.26 16.64
CA HIS A 282 -3.76 5.81 17.69
C HIS A 282 -2.55 6.71 17.80
N ILE A 283 -2.07 6.97 19.03
CA ILE A 283 -0.84 7.73 19.27
C ILE A 283 0.26 6.76 19.71
N VAL A 284 1.38 6.75 18.97
CA VAL A 284 2.63 6.07 19.35
C VAL A 284 3.45 7.05 20.18
N ASP A 285 3.47 6.83 21.49
CA ASP A 285 4.39 7.46 22.44
C ASP A 285 5.68 6.63 22.57
N GLN A 286 6.61 7.07 23.43
CA GLN A 286 7.92 6.42 23.59
C GLN A 286 7.82 4.97 24.09
N GLU A 287 6.88 4.69 24.99
CA GLU A 287 6.65 3.35 25.55
C GLU A 287 6.17 2.41 24.43
N LYS A 288 5.12 2.82 23.71
CA LYS A 288 4.58 2.07 22.57
C LYS A 288 5.57 1.92 21.43
N TYR A 289 6.42 2.92 21.20
CA TYR A 289 7.47 2.84 20.19
C TYR A 289 8.50 1.75 20.51
N THR A 290 8.87 1.62 21.79
CA THR A 290 9.77 0.57 22.26
C THR A 290 9.14 -0.80 22.04
N GLU A 291 7.88 -0.97 22.44
CA GLU A 291 7.15 -2.22 22.22
C GLU A 291 6.99 -2.54 20.73
N LEU A 292 6.69 -1.53 19.90
CA LEU A 292 6.56 -1.69 18.46
C LEU A 292 7.86 -2.19 17.83
N LYS A 293 9.01 -1.65 18.23
CA LYS A 293 10.32 -2.10 17.77
C LYS A 293 10.57 -3.56 18.11
N GLU A 294 10.24 -3.98 19.33
CA GLU A 294 10.35 -5.36 19.77
C GLU A 294 9.45 -6.29 18.94
N LEU A 295 8.17 -5.94 18.78
CA LEU A 295 7.21 -6.70 17.97
C LEU A 295 7.67 -6.80 16.50
N TYR A 296 8.08 -5.68 15.90
CA TYR A 296 8.59 -5.65 14.53
C TYR A 296 9.79 -6.59 14.38
N HIS A 297 10.76 -6.50 15.29
CA HIS A 297 11.93 -7.37 15.26
C HIS A 297 11.52 -8.84 15.31
N CYS A 298 10.63 -9.20 16.25
CA CYS A 298 10.13 -10.58 16.38
C CYS A 298 9.41 -11.09 15.12
N ILE A 299 8.55 -10.27 14.54
CA ILE A 299 7.80 -10.63 13.33
C ILE A 299 8.74 -10.71 12.13
N SER A 300 9.71 -9.80 12.00
CA SER A 300 10.67 -9.78 10.90
C SER A 300 11.53 -11.04 10.87
N GLU A 301 12.02 -11.51 12.02
CA GLU A 301 12.77 -12.78 12.07
C GLU A 301 11.87 -14.00 11.81
N THR A 302 10.59 -13.90 12.20
CA THR A 302 9.59 -14.95 11.94
C THR A 302 9.24 -15.05 10.45
N LEU A 303 9.02 -13.92 9.76
CA LEU A 303 8.49 -13.88 8.39
C LEU A 303 9.56 -13.73 7.29
N LEU A 304 10.69 -13.08 7.57
CA LEU A 304 11.71 -12.74 6.57
C LEU A 304 12.91 -13.69 6.59
N GLU A 305 13.40 -14.04 7.77
CA GLU A 305 14.67 -14.75 7.92
C GLU A 305 14.46 -16.26 8.03
N ARG A 306 14.48 -16.96 6.88
CA ARG A 306 14.44 -18.44 6.88
C ARG A 306 15.74 -19.07 7.39
N ASP A 307 16.88 -18.42 7.18
CA ASP A 307 18.19 -19.06 7.37
C ASP A 307 19.01 -18.52 8.57
N ARG A 308 18.54 -17.51 9.30
CA ARG A 308 19.35 -16.81 10.34
C ARG A 308 18.62 -16.37 11.61
N ALA A 309 17.36 -16.76 11.81
CA ALA A 309 16.56 -16.27 12.92
C ALA A 309 17.24 -16.53 14.28
N LYS A 310 17.46 -15.47 15.06
CA LYS A 310 17.98 -15.54 16.44
C LYS A 310 16.88 -15.89 17.43
N ILE A 311 15.62 -15.64 17.08
CA ILE A 311 14.46 -16.08 17.83
C ILE A 311 14.31 -17.59 17.72
N ALA A 312 14.69 -18.24 18.80
CA ALA A 312 14.56 -19.67 19.00
C ALA A 312 13.12 -20.03 19.34
N PHE A 313 12.26 -20.15 18.31
CA PHE A 313 11.17 -21.13 18.42
C PHE A 313 11.79 -22.51 18.64
N SER A 314 11.11 -23.39 19.39
CA SER A 314 11.59 -24.74 19.67
C SER A 314 11.90 -25.54 18.41
N ASP A 315 11.16 -25.27 17.33
CA ASP A 315 11.25 -25.97 16.06
C ASP A 315 10.65 -25.13 14.90
N ASN A 316 10.96 -25.54 13.67
CA ASN A 316 10.48 -24.86 12.45
C ASN A 316 8.96 -24.95 12.25
N ARG A 317 8.30 -25.98 12.81
CA ARG A 317 6.86 -26.16 12.68
C ARG A 317 6.11 -25.12 13.51
N SER A 318 6.58 -24.85 14.73
CA SER A 318 6.07 -23.80 15.60
C SER A 318 6.20 -22.42 14.92
N LYS A 319 7.33 -22.15 14.26
CA LYS A 319 7.51 -20.95 13.43
C LYS A 319 6.46 -20.85 12.32
N GLN A 320 6.25 -21.92 11.54
CA GLN A 320 5.24 -21.95 10.46
C GLN A 320 3.81 -21.77 10.98
N ARG A 321 3.48 -22.36 12.14
CA ARG A 321 2.19 -22.18 12.81
C ARG A 321 1.94 -20.71 13.16
N VAL A 322 2.95 -20.03 13.71
CA VAL A 322 2.87 -18.61 14.07
C VAL A 322 2.79 -17.73 12.81
N GLU A 323 3.58 -18.01 11.77
CA GLU A 323 3.51 -17.31 10.48
C GLU A 323 2.08 -17.36 9.89
N LEU A 324 1.47 -18.56 9.84
CA LEU A 324 0.11 -18.73 9.36
C LEU A 324 -0.89 -17.94 10.22
N ALA A 325 -0.76 -18.02 11.55
CA ALA A 325 -1.66 -17.36 12.47
C ALA A 325 -1.58 -15.83 12.37
N LEU A 326 -0.38 -15.26 12.25
CA LEU A 326 -0.18 -13.81 12.03
C LEU A 326 -0.84 -13.34 10.75
N ARG A 327 -0.65 -14.06 9.64
CA ARG A 327 -1.29 -13.72 8.36
C ARG A 327 -2.81 -13.76 8.47
N LYS A 328 -3.36 -14.85 9.01
CA LYS A 328 -4.82 -15.04 9.10
C LYS A 328 -5.49 -14.08 10.08
N TRP A 329 -4.81 -13.74 11.17
CA TRP A 329 -5.27 -12.70 12.08
C TRP A 329 -5.28 -11.32 11.41
N SER A 330 -4.20 -10.96 10.69
CA SER A 330 -4.12 -9.71 9.93
C SER A 330 -5.17 -9.63 8.82
N GLU A 331 -5.39 -10.70 8.06
CA GLU A 331 -6.44 -10.80 7.05
C GLU A 331 -7.85 -10.66 7.65
N GLY A 332 -8.06 -11.20 8.86
CA GLY A 332 -9.31 -11.11 9.61
C GLY A 332 -9.68 -9.66 9.95
N LEU A 333 -8.69 -8.82 10.26
CA LEU A 333 -8.90 -7.39 10.47
C LEU A 333 -9.45 -6.72 9.21
N ASP A 334 -8.99 -7.08 8.02
CA ASP A 334 -9.43 -6.46 6.77
C ASP A 334 -10.82 -6.94 6.29
N GLN A 335 -11.41 -7.96 6.93
CA GLN A 335 -12.76 -8.43 6.59
C GLN A 335 -13.84 -7.45 7.05
N VAL A 336 -14.84 -7.24 6.18
CA VAL A 336 -16.03 -6.42 6.48
C VAL A 336 -17.05 -7.21 7.29
N SER A 337 -17.31 -8.45 6.87
CA SER A 337 -18.28 -9.33 7.51
C SER A 337 -17.70 -10.00 8.75
N ALA A 338 -18.49 -10.01 9.83
CA ALA A 338 -18.13 -10.66 11.08
C ALA A 338 -17.94 -12.17 10.92
N GLU A 339 -18.67 -12.80 9.98
CA GLU A 339 -18.56 -14.24 9.71
C GLU A 339 -17.16 -14.62 9.18
N TRP A 340 -16.66 -13.87 8.20
CA TRP A 340 -15.38 -14.10 7.55
C TRP A 340 -14.24 -13.74 8.49
N LYS A 341 -14.41 -12.68 9.29
CA LYS A 341 -13.50 -12.33 10.37
C LYS A 341 -13.38 -13.49 11.38
N LEU A 342 -14.49 -14.03 11.86
CA LEU A 342 -14.50 -15.14 12.80
C LEU A 342 -13.86 -16.41 12.22
N ILE A 343 -14.16 -16.75 10.96
CA ILE A 343 -13.53 -17.88 10.26
C ILE A 343 -12.01 -17.69 10.17
N ALA A 344 -11.53 -16.50 9.77
CA ALA A 344 -10.10 -16.22 9.67
C ALA A 344 -9.38 -16.37 11.02
N HIS A 345 -9.98 -15.86 12.10
CA HIS A 345 -9.43 -16.02 13.46
C HIS A 345 -9.42 -17.48 13.92
N TRP A 346 -10.43 -18.28 13.57
CA TRP A 346 -10.41 -19.71 13.85
C TRP A 346 -9.35 -20.47 13.06
N ILE A 347 -9.10 -20.13 11.80
CA ILE A 347 -7.99 -20.71 11.03
C ILE A 347 -6.65 -20.40 11.73
N ALA A 348 -6.48 -19.19 12.26
CA ALA A 348 -5.28 -18.83 13.02
C ALA A 348 -5.17 -19.64 14.33
N LEU A 349 -6.25 -19.74 15.12
CA LEU A 349 -6.29 -20.53 16.36
C LEU A 349 -6.02 -22.02 16.10
N GLU A 350 -6.63 -22.58 15.04
CA GLU A 350 -6.36 -23.94 14.58
C GLU A 350 -4.88 -24.09 14.17
N GLY A 351 -4.33 -23.15 13.42
CA GLY A 351 -2.91 -23.13 13.05
C GLY A 351 -1.98 -23.18 14.26
N LEU A 352 -2.29 -22.42 15.31
CA LEU A 352 -1.51 -22.40 16.55
C LEU A 352 -1.64 -23.71 17.33
N PHE A 353 -2.87 -24.10 17.68
CA PHE A 353 -3.08 -25.09 18.73
C PHE A 353 -3.49 -26.47 18.22
N SER A 354 -3.61 -26.71 16.91
CA SER A 354 -4.01 -28.02 16.38
C SER A 354 -2.97 -29.09 16.73
N PRO A 355 -3.36 -30.21 17.37
CA PRO A 355 -2.48 -31.34 17.58
C PRO A 355 -2.06 -31.96 16.25
N SER A 356 -1.04 -32.81 16.32
CA SER A 356 -0.69 -33.68 15.19
C SER A 356 -1.75 -34.78 14.98
N SER A 357 -2.56 -35.09 15.98
CA SER A 357 -3.66 -36.06 15.92
C SER A 357 -4.98 -35.40 15.52
N ARG A 358 -5.84 -36.12 14.77
CA ARG A 358 -7.05 -35.57 14.12
C ARG A 358 -8.34 -35.63 14.93
N GLN A 359 -8.34 -36.14 16.17
CA GLN A 359 -9.57 -36.38 16.93
C GLN A 359 -9.84 -35.27 17.97
N GLU A 360 -11.11 -34.83 18.05
CA GLU A 360 -11.66 -33.83 19.01
C GLU A 360 -10.99 -32.45 19.00
N LEU A 361 -10.92 -31.84 17.81
CA LEU A 361 -10.19 -30.60 17.59
C LEU A 361 -10.74 -29.42 18.43
N SER A 362 -12.06 -29.27 18.53
CA SER A 362 -12.69 -28.02 18.99
C SER A 362 -12.57 -27.72 20.48
N PHE A 363 -12.99 -28.67 21.31
CA PHE A 363 -12.89 -28.56 22.77
C PHE A 363 -11.43 -28.39 23.20
N ARG A 364 -10.51 -29.15 22.57
CA ARG A 364 -9.08 -29.10 22.87
C ARG A 364 -8.46 -27.76 22.48
N LEU A 365 -8.84 -27.15 21.36
CA LEU A 365 -8.33 -25.84 20.95
C LEU A 365 -8.69 -24.74 21.95
N ALA A 366 -9.97 -24.64 22.34
CA ALA A 366 -10.42 -23.63 23.31
C ALA A 366 -9.69 -23.78 24.66
N LEU A 367 -9.51 -25.03 25.09
CA LEU A 367 -8.85 -25.37 26.34
C LEU A 367 -7.33 -25.10 26.30
N ARG A 368 -6.65 -25.42 25.20
CA ARG A 368 -5.23 -25.10 24.99
C ARG A 368 -5.00 -23.60 24.97
N GLY A 369 -5.85 -22.84 24.29
CA GLY A 369 -5.78 -21.37 24.30
C GLY A 369 -5.92 -20.81 25.72
N ALA A 370 -6.87 -21.32 26.51
CA ALA A 370 -7.07 -20.91 27.90
C ALA A 370 -5.90 -21.28 28.81
N ILE A 371 -5.35 -22.49 28.69
CA ILE A 371 -4.16 -22.92 29.43
C ILE A 371 -2.95 -22.07 29.06
N PHE A 372 -2.75 -21.81 27.77
CA PHE A 372 -1.64 -20.97 27.30
C PHE A 372 -1.76 -19.54 27.84
N MET A 373 -2.97 -19.01 27.94
CA MET A 373 -3.23 -17.68 28.53
C MET A 373 -3.30 -17.69 30.06
N GLU A 374 -3.38 -18.86 30.70
CA GLU A 374 -3.57 -19.03 32.14
C GLU A 374 -4.88 -18.37 32.65
N GLU A 375 -5.93 -18.37 31.81
CA GLU A 375 -7.18 -17.65 32.06
C GLU A 375 -8.41 -18.53 31.80
N LYS A 376 -9.15 -18.89 32.86
CA LYS A 376 -10.35 -19.74 32.76
C LYS A 376 -11.47 -19.12 31.90
N GLU A 377 -11.62 -17.80 31.93
CA GLU A 377 -12.64 -17.11 31.14
C GLU A 377 -12.39 -17.22 29.62
N VAL A 378 -11.12 -17.31 29.21
CA VAL A 378 -10.74 -17.48 27.80
C VAL A 378 -11.33 -18.77 27.25
N TYR A 379 -11.40 -19.83 28.06
CA TYR A 379 -12.01 -21.10 27.65
C TYR A 379 -13.49 -20.92 27.30
N GLN A 380 -14.26 -20.26 28.16
CA GLN A 380 -15.70 -20.05 27.92
C GLN A 380 -15.93 -19.20 26.67
N LYS A 381 -15.17 -18.11 26.51
CA LYS A 381 -15.23 -17.22 25.35
C LYS A 381 -14.88 -17.95 24.05
N LEU A 382 -13.80 -18.74 24.04
CA LEU A 382 -13.41 -19.54 22.88
C LEU A 382 -14.39 -20.69 22.59
N LYS A 383 -15.01 -21.28 23.62
CA LYS A 383 -16.06 -22.29 23.41
C LYS A 383 -17.27 -21.71 22.71
N MET A 384 -17.80 -20.58 23.18
CA MET A 384 -18.91 -19.87 22.54
C MET A 384 -18.56 -19.44 21.11
N SER A 385 -17.32 -18.97 20.92
CA SER A 385 -16.79 -18.62 19.60
C SER A 385 -16.74 -19.80 18.64
N TYR A 386 -16.37 -20.99 19.13
CA TYR A 386 -16.37 -22.20 18.33
C TYR A 386 -17.79 -22.60 17.92
N GLU A 387 -18.74 -22.57 18.85
CA GLU A 387 -20.15 -22.88 18.59
C GLU A 387 -20.70 -21.96 17.49
N MET A 388 -20.43 -20.65 17.57
CA MET A 388 -20.80 -19.69 16.53
C MET A 388 -20.12 -19.99 15.19
N ARG A 389 -18.80 -20.24 15.16
CA ARG A 389 -18.10 -20.63 13.92
C ARG A 389 -18.66 -21.92 13.32
N SER A 390 -19.00 -22.90 14.15
CA SER A 390 -19.62 -24.16 13.73
C SER A 390 -20.96 -23.91 13.03
N ARG A 391 -21.83 -23.10 13.65
CA ARG A 391 -23.09 -22.65 13.05
C ARG A 391 -22.87 -21.98 11.69
N ILE A 392 -21.88 -21.09 11.57
CA ILE A 392 -21.56 -20.41 10.31
C ILE A 392 -21.19 -21.39 9.20
N VAL A 393 -20.26 -22.31 9.45
CA VAL A 393 -19.79 -23.25 8.41
C VAL A 393 -20.87 -24.25 7.99
N HIS A 394 -21.86 -24.49 8.85
CA HIS A 394 -23.01 -25.32 8.55
C HIS A 394 -24.22 -24.55 8.00
N GLY A 395 -24.12 -23.22 7.88
CA GLY A 395 -25.21 -22.36 7.42
C GLY A 395 -26.36 -22.20 8.44
N ASP A 396 -26.14 -22.54 9.71
CA ASP A 396 -27.12 -22.49 10.79
C ASP A 396 -26.99 -21.21 11.65
N TYR A 397 -26.90 -20.06 10.99
CA TYR A 397 -26.76 -18.76 11.64
C TYR A 397 -27.53 -17.68 10.88
N SER A 398 -27.83 -16.59 11.58
CA SER A 398 -28.34 -15.36 10.97
C SER A 398 -27.18 -14.38 10.80
N PRO A 399 -26.95 -13.80 9.60
CA PRO A 399 -25.98 -12.73 9.41
C PRO A 399 -26.25 -11.50 10.29
N ASP A 400 -27.51 -11.29 10.68
CA ASP A 400 -27.96 -10.19 11.54
C ASP A 400 -27.90 -10.54 13.05
N ASP A 401 -27.32 -11.69 13.43
CA ASP A 401 -27.16 -12.06 14.84
C ASP A 401 -26.24 -11.05 15.55
N PRO A 402 -26.74 -10.26 16.52
CA PRO A 402 -25.92 -9.25 17.19
C PRO A 402 -24.75 -9.89 17.97
N GLN A 403 -24.89 -11.14 18.41
CA GLN A 403 -23.83 -11.85 19.12
C GLN A 403 -22.67 -12.21 18.19
N LEU A 404 -22.89 -12.39 16.89
CA LEU A 404 -21.83 -12.75 15.94
C LEU A 404 -20.71 -11.70 15.94
N THR A 405 -21.09 -10.41 15.89
CA THR A 405 -20.10 -9.32 15.89
C THR A 405 -19.33 -9.28 17.20
N GLU A 406 -20.01 -9.38 18.35
CA GLU A 406 -19.38 -9.38 19.67
C GLU A 406 -18.43 -10.57 19.85
N ILE A 407 -18.85 -11.77 19.44
CA ILE A 407 -18.05 -12.99 19.48
C ILE A 407 -16.82 -12.87 18.58
N ALA A 408 -16.97 -12.33 17.36
CA ALA A 408 -15.86 -12.12 16.44
C ALA A 408 -14.80 -11.17 17.03
N LEU A 409 -15.23 -10.06 17.65
CA LEU A 409 -14.34 -9.10 18.31
C LEU A 409 -13.68 -9.67 19.56
N THR A 410 -14.43 -10.42 20.37
CA THR A 410 -13.87 -11.12 21.54
C THR A 410 -12.80 -12.13 21.12
N THR A 411 -13.05 -12.88 20.05
CA THR A 411 -12.11 -13.87 19.51
C THR A 411 -10.87 -13.20 18.93
N GLU A 412 -11.03 -12.09 18.22
CA GLU A 412 -9.94 -11.26 17.69
C GLU A 412 -8.99 -10.80 18.79
N GLU A 413 -9.55 -10.27 19.88
CA GLU A 413 -8.78 -9.76 21.02
C GLU A 413 -8.04 -10.89 21.74
N ILE A 414 -8.70 -12.02 21.99
CA ILE A 414 -8.05 -13.20 22.58
C ILE A 414 -6.88 -13.66 21.70
N LEU A 415 -7.10 -13.81 20.39
CA LEU A 415 -6.06 -14.23 19.45
C LEU A 415 -4.91 -13.23 19.38
N ARG A 416 -5.20 -11.93 19.41
CA ARG A 416 -4.18 -10.86 19.48
C ARG A 416 -3.30 -11.01 20.72
N ARG A 417 -3.91 -11.22 21.89
CA ARG A 417 -3.20 -11.44 23.16
C ARG A 417 -2.33 -12.69 23.12
N ILE A 418 -2.84 -13.78 22.55
CA ILE A 418 -2.09 -15.03 22.34
C ILE A 418 -0.87 -14.77 21.45
N LEU A 419 -1.06 -14.14 20.30
CA LEU A 419 0.02 -13.83 19.35
C LEU A 419 1.10 -12.94 19.99
N ARG A 420 0.71 -11.92 20.76
CA ARG A 420 1.65 -11.08 21.52
C ARG A 420 2.44 -11.91 22.54
N LYS A 421 1.78 -12.74 23.36
CA LYS A 421 2.45 -13.60 24.35
C LYS A 421 3.44 -14.55 23.67
N ILE A 422 3.08 -15.13 22.51
CA ILE A 422 3.98 -16.00 21.71
C ILE A 422 5.19 -15.22 21.19
N LEU A 423 5.00 -14.03 20.61
CA LEU A 423 6.09 -13.24 20.05
C LEU A 423 7.05 -12.71 21.13
N GLN A 424 6.52 -12.35 22.29
CA GLN A 424 7.32 -11.90 23.45
C GLN A 424 8.04 -13.06 24.15
N GLN A 425 7.47 -14.27 24.10
CA GLN A 425 8.00 -15.46 24.78
C GLN A 425 8.02 -16.69 23.86
N PRO A 426 8.76 -16.66 22.75
CA PRO A 426 8.69 -17.69 21.70
C PRO A 426 9.10 -19.07 22.19
N ARG A 427 10.00 -19.14 23.19
CA ARG A 427 10.43 -20.39 23.83
C ARG A 427 9.35 -21.05 24.69
N ASN A 428 8.39 -20.28 25.20
CA ASN A 428 7.30 -20.79 26.03
C ASN A 428 6.16 -21.37 25.18
N TYR A 429 6.17 -21.11 23.87
CA TYR A 429 5.18 -21.64 22.95
C TYR A 429 5.58 -23.05 22.48
N MET A 430 5.10 -24.04 23.22
CA MET A 430 5.28 -25.46 22.90
C MET A 430 3.90 -26.11 22.78
N PRO A 431 3.20 -25.96 21.64
CA PRO A 431 1.79 -26.36 21.48
C PRO A 431 1.54 -27.85 21.77
N ASP A 432 2.52 -28.71 21.49
CA ASP A 432 2.42 -30.15 21.71
C ASP A 432 2.52 -30.52 23.21
N GLN A 433 3.17 -29.68 24.04
CA GLN A 433 3.26 -29.87 25.50
C GLN A 433 2.06 -29.31 26.27
N LEU A 434 1.23 -28.47 25.63
CA LEU A 434 0.02 -27.94 26.28
C LEU A 434 -0.99 -29.04 26.64
N GLU A 435 -0.96 -30.16 25.93
CA GLU A 435 -1.79 -31.33 26.22
C GLU A 435 -1.33 -32.08 27.47
N GLU A 436 -0.02 -32.21 27.69
CA GLU A 436 0.51 -32.80 28.93
C GLU A 436 0.14 -31.94 30.15
N LYS A 437 0.35 -30.63 30.06
CA LYS A 437 -0.08 -29.67 31.10
C LYS A 437 -1.58 -29.74 31.38
N LEU A 438 -2.38 -29.95 30.34
CA LEU A 438 -3.82 -30.14 30.49
C LEU A 438 -4.14 -31.38 31.31
N LEU A 439 -3.53 -32.53 30.98
CA LEU A 439 -3.75 -33.78 31.71
C LEU A 439 -3.30 -33.67 33.18
N GLU A 440 -2.20 -32.98 33.45
CA GLU A 440 -1.75 -32.69 34.81
C GLU A 440 -2.73 -31.81 35.59
N THR A 441 -3.38 -30.86 34.92
CA THR A 441 -4.35 -29.96 35.57
C THR A 441 -5.66 -30.66 35.86
N LEU A 442 -6.08 -31.62 35.02
CA LEU A 442 -7.30 -32.39 35.22
C LEU A 442 -7.17 -33.52 36.26
N THR A 443 -5.93 -33.91 36.60
CA THR A 443 -5.65 -34.98 37.57
C THR A 443 -5.36 -34.47 38.98
N LYS A 444 -5.20 -33.15 39.15
CA LYS A 444 -5.13 -32.46 40.45
C LYS A 444 -6.50 -31.91 40.82
#